data_AF-A0A951J9M0-F1
#
_entry.id   AF-A0A951J9M0-F1
#
_cell.length_a   1.000
_cell.length_b   1.000
_cell.length_c   1.000
_cell.angle_alpha   90.00
_cell.angle_beta   90.00
_cell.angle_gamma   90.00
#
_symmetry.space_group_name_H-M   'P 1'
#
loop_
_entity.id
_entity.type
_entity.pdbx_description
1 polymer ?
#
loop_
_entity_poly.entity_id
_entity_poly.type
_entity_poly.pdbx_seq_one_letter_code
_entity_poly.pdbx_strand_id
1 'polypeptide(L)'
;VGTFDGRNGSSFLASHEGQKRAREIWYLCRQYSAAEAYEMGMVNKVVPIEELEAEGWQWAQEILDKSPLAIRLLKSSFNAAVDGQAGLQELAGNATLLFYMTEQAQEAKNAYLEKRKPDFRKYPWLPW
;
A
#
# COMPACT_ATOMS: atom_id res chain seq x y z
N VAL A 1 23.73 -19.02 -8.14
CA VAL A 1 22.83 -20.21 -8.13
C VAL A 1 22.00 -20.39 -9.41
N GLY A 2 22.24 -19.60 -10.47
CA GLY A 2 21.60 -19.85 -11.78
C GLY A 2 20.12 -19.45 -11.88
N THR A 3 19.67 -18.46 -11.12
CA THR A 3 18.27 -17.96 -11.10
C THR A 3 18.24 -16.43 -11.08
N PHE A 4 17.07 -15.84 -11.31
CA PHE A 4 16.79 -14.40 -11.26
C PHE A 4 15.32 -14.13 -10.92
N ASP A 5 15.02 -12.97 -10.33
CA ASP A 5 13.64 -12.44 -10.25
C ASP A 5 13.54 -11.12 -11.03
N GLY A 6 13.00 -11.20 -12.23
CA GLY A 6 12.78 -10.06 -13.13
C GLY A 6 11.52 -9.25 -12.85
N ARG A 7 10.71 -9.64 -11.85
CA ARG A 7 9.50 -8.91 -11.44
C ARG A 7 9.84 -7.98 -10.28
N ASN A 8 9.23 -8.17 -9.12
CA ASN A 8 9.36 -7.27 -7.98
C ASN A 8 10.80 -7.25 -7.44
N GLY A 9 11.51 -8.38 -7.50
CA GLY A 9 12.94 -8.41 -7.16
C GLY A 9 13.79 -7.41 -7.95
N SER A 10 13.38 -7.03 -9.17
CA SER A 10 14.08 -6.06 -10.02
C SER A 10 13.41 -4.68 -10.05
N SER A 11 12.13 -4.60 -10.44
CA SER A 11 11.45 -3.31 -10.65
C SER A 11 11.15 -2.59 -9.35
N PHE A 12 10.66 -3.30 -8.34
CA PHE A 12 10.31 -2.73 -7.03
C PHE A 12 11.57 -2.37 -6.24
N LEU A 13 12.61 -3.21 -6.30
CA LEU A 13 13.92 -2.86 -5.72
C LEU A 13 14.46 -1.56 -6.32
N ALA A 14 14.34 -1.38 -7.65
CA ALA A 14 14.80 -0.16 -8.31
C ALA A 14 13.94 1.08 -7.99
N SER A 15 12.66 0.92 -7.62
CA SER A 15 11.82 2.04 -7.19
C SER A 15 12.13 2.52 -5.76
N HIS A 16 12.79 1.69 -4.95
CA HIS A 16 13.22 2.03 -3.58
C HIS A 16 14.67 2.52 -3.55
N GLU A 17 15.61 1.74 -4.10
CA GLU A 17 17.06 1.99 -3.99
C GLU A 17 17.65 2.78 -5.17
N GLY A 18 16.84 3.01 -6.21
CA GLY A 18 17.28 3.57 -7.48
C GLY A 18 17.99 2.58 -8.41
N GLN A 19 18.02 2.94 -9.70
CA GLN A 19 18.48 2.06 -10.78
C GLN A 19 19.94 1.59 -10.65
N LYS A 20 20.83 2.42 -10.09
CA LYS A 20 22.26 2.08 -9.96
C LYS A 20 22.46 0.96 -8.93
N ARG A 21 21.91 1.13 -7.73
CA ARG A 21 22.05 0.16 -6.63
C ARG A 21 21.35 -1.15 -6.93
N ALA A 22 20.12 -1.11 -7.45
CA ALA A 22 19.40 -2.32 -7.82
C ALA A 22 20.18 -3.20 -8.81
N ARG A 23 20.81 -2.59 -9.83
CA ARG A 23 21.64 -3.32 -10.80
C ARG A 23 22.93 -3.84 -10.18
N GLU A 24 23.57 -3.06 -9.29
CA GLU A 24 24.75 -3.50 -8.55
C GLU A 24 24.47 -4.76 -7.73
N ILE A 25 23.37 -4.78 -6.97
CA ILE A 25 22.92 -5.93 -6.18
C ILE A 25 22.76 -7.17 -7.07
N TRP A 26 22.01 -7.05 -8.17
CA TRP A 26 21.72 -8.20 -9.03
C TRP A 26 22.90 -8.69 -9.86
N TYR A 27 23.76 -7.79 -10.34
CA TYR A 27 24.85 -8.17 -11.24
C TYR A 27 26.07 -8.70 -10.48
N LEU A 28 26.36 -8.14 -9.31
CA LEU A 28 27.54 -8.52 -8.53
C LEU A 28 27.25 -9.57 -7.46
N CYS A 29 25.98 -9.80 -7.11
CA CYS A 29 25.55 -10.81 -6.14
C CYS A 29 26.34 -10.74 -4.81
N ARG A 30 26.73 -9.53 -4.40
CA ARG A 30 27.46 -9.29 -3.15
C ARG A 30 26.51 -9.36 -1.96
N GLN A 31 27.10 -9.59 -0.79
CA GLN A 31 26.41 -9.45 0.49
C GLN A 31 26.56 -8.01 0.96
N TYR A 32 25.52 -7.52 1.63
CA TYR A 32 25.47 -6.18 2.23
C TYR A 32 25.13 -6.34 3.71
N SER A 33 25.81 -5.58 4.54
CA SER A 33 25.53 -5.47 5.97
C SER A 33 24.22 -4.73 6.25
N ALA A 34 23.71 -4.82 7.48
CA ALA A 34 22.52 -4.06 7.89
C ALA A 34 22.72 -2.53 7.76
N ALA A 35 23.93 -2.04 8.02
CA ALA A 35 24.26 -0.62 7.88
C ALA A 35 24.23 -0.17 6.41
N GLU A 36 24.86 -0.93 5.50
CA GLU A 36 24.82 -0.63 4.06
C GLU A 36 23.38 -0.68 3.53
N ALA A 37 22.60 -1.68 3.96
CA ALA A 37 21.19 -1.80 3.60
C ALA A 37 20.35 -0.59 4.08
N TYR A 38 20.62 -0.07 5.27
CA TYR A 38 19.98 1.14 5.78
C TYR A 38 20.39 2.39 4.99
N GLU A 39 21.69 2.55 4.68
CA GLU A 39 22.20 3.67 3.87
C GLU A 39 21.67 3.67 2.44
N MET A 40 21.40 2.49 1.87
CA MET A 40 20.85 2.36 0.52
C MET A 40 19.37 2.72 0.43
N GLY A 41 18.61 2.51 1.53
CA GLY A 41 17.17 2.77 1.62
C GLY A 41 16.28 1.54 1.81
N MET A 42 16.83 0.33 1.68
CA MET A 42 16.06 -0.94 1.74
C MET A 42 15.65 -1.35 3.16
N VAL A 43 16.31 -0.81 4.18
CA VAL A 43 16.02 -1.07 5.60
C VAL A 43 15.63 0.25 6.28
N ASN A 44 14.51 0.26 7.02
CA ASN A 44 14.02 1.48 7.66
C ASN A 44 14.68 1.81 9.01
N LYS A 45 15.21 0.82 9.74
CA LYS A 45 15.93 1.00 11.02
C LYS A 45 16.79 -0.23 11.32
N VAL A 46 17.95 0.00 11.95
CA VAL A 46 18.87 -1.06 12.42
C VAL A 46 18.95 -1.00 13.94
N VAL A 47 18.81 -2.15 14.60
CA VAL A 47 18.88 -2.32 16.06
C VAL A 47 19.72 -3.55 16.40
N PRO A 48 20.24 -3.68 17.64
CA PRO A 48 20.82 -4.93 18.14
C PRO A 48 19.86 -6.12 18.00
N ILE A 49 20.40 -7.33 17.84
CA ILE A 49 19.58 -8.52 17.57
C ILE A 49 18.61 -8.82 18.73
N GLU A 50 19.04 -8.56 19.96
CA GLU A 50 18.25 -8.70 21.18
C GLU A 50 17.07 -7.72 21.27
N GLU A 51 17.10 -6.63 20.50
CA GLU A 51 16.05 -5.60 20.47
C GLU A 51 15.11 -5.73 19.25
N LEU A 52 15.43 -6.60 18.29
CA LEU A 52 14.71 -6.71 17.02
C LEU A 52 13.19 -6.92 17.19
N GLU A 53 12.81 -7.83 18.08
CA GLU A 53 11.39 -8.11 18.35
C GLU A 53 10.70 -6.94 19.07
N ALA A 54 11.39 -6.32 20.04
CA ALA A 54 10.86 -5.20 20.80
C ALA A 54 10.62 -3.97 19.92
N GLU A 55 11.55 -3.67 19.02
CA GLU A 55 11.40 -2.58 18.05
C GLU A 55 10.26 -2.85 17.07
N GLY A 56 10.15 -4.09 16.54
CA GLY A 56 9.05 -4.48 15.67
C GLY A 56 7.68 -4.41 16.36
N TRP A 57 7.62 -4.83 17.63
CA TRP A 57 6.43 -4.69 18.47
C TRP A 57 6.04 -3.22 18.64
N GLN A 58 7.00 -2.35 18.94
CA GLN A 58 6.75 -0.92 19.09
C GLN A 58 6.14 -0.33 17.81
N TRP A 59 6.73 -0.61 16.64
CA TRP A 59 6.20 -0.13 15.35
C TRP A 59 4.79 -0.63 15.10
N ALA A 60 4.51 -1.89 15.43
CA ALA A 60 3.17 -2.45 15.31
C ALA A 60 2.16 -1.71 16.21
N GLN A 61 2.50 -1.45 17.48
CA GLN A 61 1.65 -0.67 18.38
C GLN A 61 1.39 0.74 17.83
N GLU A 62 2.44 1.40 17.33
CA GLU A 62 2.30 2.73 16.73
C GLU A 62 1.35 2.72 15.51
N ILE A 63 1.36 1.67 14.68
CA ILE A 63 0.43 1.53 13.55
C ILE A 63 -1.00 1.21 14.04
N LEU A 64 -1.14 0.39 15.08
CA LEU A 64 -2.44 0.02 15.66
C LEU A 64 -3.19 1.22 16.25
N ASP A 65 -2.47 2.26 16.67
CA ASP A 65 -3.05 3.53 17.10
C ASP A 65 -3.53 4.43 15.95
N LYS A 66 -3.42 4.00 14.69
CA LYS A 66 -3.85 4.77 13.50
C LYS A 66 -5.17 4.25 12.96
N SER A 67 -5.87 5.11 12.20
CA SER A 67 -7.13 4.72 11.53
C SER A 67 -6.90 3.55 10.56
N PRO A 68 -7.53 2.37 10.78
CA PRO A 68 -7.35 1.22 9.90
C PRO A 68 -7.76 1.51 8.45
N LEU A 69 -8.77 2.37 8.28
CA LEU A 69 -9.25 2.82 6.98
C LEU A 69 -8.23 3.71 6.25
N ALA A 70 -7.54 4.58 7.00
CA ALA A 70 -6.47 5.41 6.43
C ALA A 70 -5.28 4.54 6.02
N ILE A 71 -4.85 3.61 6.88
CA ILE A 71 -3.71 2.71 6.60
C ILE A 71 -3.96 1.89 5.33
N ARG A 72 -5.15 1.31 5.16
CA ARG A 72 -5.44 0.52 3.95
C ARG A 72 -5.49 1.37 2.67
N LEU A 73 -5.99 2.62 2.74
CA LEU A 73 -6.02 3.52 1.59
C LEU A 73 -4.61 3.95 1.18
N LEU A 74 -3.77 4.31 2.16
CA LEU A 74 -2.36 4.65 1.92
C LEU A 74 -1.64 3.48 1.28
N LYS A 75 -1.80 2.26 1.81
CA LYS A 75 -1.20 1.05 1.23
C LYS A 75 -1.61 0.85 -0.24
N SER A 76 -2.91 0.92 -0.55
CA SER A 76 -3.38 0.80 -1.94
C SER A 76 -2.90 1.96 -2.84
N SER A 77 -2.69 3.15 -2.27
CA SER A 77 -2.18 4.31 -3.02
C SER A 77 -0.72 4.13 -3.40
N PHE A 78 0.11 3.56 -2.50
CA PHE A 78 1.49 3.19 -2.83
C PHE A 78 1.54 2.11 -3.92
N ASN A 79 0.69 1.08 -3.82
CA ASN A 79 0.61 0.02 -4.85
C ASN A 79 0.15 0.59 -6.21
N ALA A 80 -0.82 1.50 -6.23
CA ALA A 80 -1.30 2.15 -7.46
C ALA A 80 -0.20 2.88 -8.24
N ALA A 81 0.85 3.37 -7.56
CA ALA A 81 1.97 4.04 -8.20
C ALA A 81 2.88 3.08 -8.99
N VAL A 82 2.89 1.79 -8.65
CA VAL A 82 3.85 0.82 -9.20
C VAL A 82 3.22 -0.34 -9.95
N ASP A 83 1.95 -0.68 -9.67
CA ASP A 83 1.26 -1.85 -10.21
C ASP A 83 0.19 -1.51 -11.28
N GLY A 84 0.12 -0.25 -11.70
CA GLY A 84 -0.78 0.21 -12.77
C GLY A 84 -2.24 -0.16 -12.50
N GLN A 85 -2.88 -0.88 -13.43
CA GLN A 85 -4.29 -1.26 -13.30
C GLN A 85 -4.58 -2.15 -12.08
N ALA A 86 -3.64 -3.01 -11.67
CA ALA A 86 -3.82 -3.86 -10.50
C ALA A 86 -3.82 -3.02 -9.21
N GLY A 87 -2.90 -2.06 -9.08
CA GLY A 87 -2.91 -1.14 -7.94
C GLY A 87 -4.13 -0.21 -7.94
N LEU A 88 -4.58 0.25 -9.12
CA LEU A 88 -5.83 1.01 -9.26
C LEU A 88 -7.05 0.19 -8.84
N GLN A 89 -7.07 -1.12 -9.09
CA GLN A 89 -8.14 -2.02 -8.65
C GLN A 89 -8.25 -2.04 -7.12
N GLU A 90 -7.14 -2.12 -6.40
CA GLU A 90 -7.13 -2.08 -4.93
C GLU A 90 -7.65 -0.73 -4.40
N LEU A 91 -7.16 0.38 -4.98
CA LEU A 91 -7.55 1.73 -4.57
C LEU A 91 -9.03 2.00 -4.86
N ALA A 92 -9.52 1.66 -6.06
CA ALA A 92 -10.92 1.78 -6.43
C ALA A 92 -11.84 0.85 -5.61
N GLY A 93 -11.34 -0.34 -5.25
CA GLY A 93 -12.04 -1.23 -4.32
C GLY A 93 -12.22 -0.61 -2.94
N ASN A 94 -11.19 0.07 -2.41
CA ASN A 94 -11.29 0.82 -1.16
C ASN A 94 -12.25 2.02 -1.26
N ALA A 95 -12.25 2.74 -2.39
CA ALA A 95 -13.21 3.81 -2.65
C ALA A 95 -14.66 3.29 -2.71
N THR A 96 -14.87 2.11 -3.31
CA THR A 96 -16.18 1.45 -3.37
C THR A 96 -16.66 1.02 -1.99
N LEU A 97 -15.77 0.46 -1.16
CA LEU A 97 -16.04 0.12 0.24
C LEU A 97 -16.52 1.37 1.02
N LEU A 98 -15.81 2.49 0.88
CA LEU A 98 -16.18 3.76 1.51
C LEU A 98 -17.55 4.26 1.02
N PHE A 99 -17.78 4.22 -0.28
CA PHE A 99 -19.06 4.62 -0.87
C PHE A 99 -20.22 3.82 -0.27
N TYR A 100 -20.07 2.51 -0.10
CA TYR A 100 -21.10 1.65 0.50
C TYR A 100 -21.41 1.95 1.97
N MET A 101 -20.55 2.69 2.68
CA MET A 101 -20.82 3.17 4.04
C MET A 101 -21.65 4.47 4.07
N THR A 102 -21.89 5.11 2.93
CA THR A 102 -22.62 6.39 2.84
C THR A 102 -24.13 6.20 2.78
N GLU A 103 -24.89 7.22 3.22
CA GLU A 103 -26.35 7.26 3.08
C GLU A 103 -26.80 7.20 1.61
N GLN A 104 -26.01 7.76 0.69
CA GLN A 104 -26.29 7.72 -0.74
C GLN A 104 -26.28 6.28 -1.28
N ALA A 105 -25.32 5.45 -0.87
CA ALA A 105 -25.31 4.05 -1.24
C ALA A 105 -26.44 3.26 -0.57
N GLN A 106 -26.78 3.58 0.68
CA GLN A 106 -27.92 2.96 1.36
C GLN A 106 -29.25 3.29 0.66
N GLU A 107 -29.45 4.51 0.17
CA GLU A 107 -30.62 4.89 -0.63
C GLU A 107 -30.74 4.03 -1.90
N ALA A 108 -29.63 3.82 -2.61
CA ALA A 108 -29.61 2.95 -3.80
C ALA A 108 -30.05 1.52 -3.46
N LYS A 109 -29.48 0.95 -2.39
CA LYS A 109 -29.80 -0.38 -1.90
C LYS A 109 -31.27 -0.50 -1.46
N ASN A 110 -31.76 0.45 -0.67
CA ASN A 110 -33.12 0.44 -0.14
C ASN A 110 -34.15 0.58 -1.27
N ALA A 111 -33.91 1.50 -2.21
CA ALA A 111 -34.79 1.67 -3.37
C ALA A 111 -34.89 0.38 -4.20
N TYR A 112 -33.78 -0.35 -4.38
CA TYR A 112 -33.78 -1.65 -5.06
C TYR A 112 -34.62 -2.69 -4.31
N LEU A 113 -34.43 -2.83 -2.99
CA LEU A 113 -35.20 -3.78 -2.17
C LEU A 113 -36.69 -3.45 -2.13
N GLU A 114 -37.03 -2.16 -2.05
CA GLU A 114 -38.40 -1.64 -2.03
C GLU A 114 -39.03 -1.57 -3.43
N LYS A 115 -38.29 -1.91 -4.49
CA LYS A 115 -38.71 -1.85 -5.90
C LYS A 115 -39.24 -0.47 -6.31
N ARG A 116 -38.67 0.59 -5.75
CA ARG A 116 -38.98 1.99 -6.10
C ARG A 116 -37.79 2.62 -6.83
N LYS A 117 -38.04 3.78 -7.45
CA LYS A 117 -36.95 4.59 -8.00
C LYS A 117 -36.15 5.22 -6.84
N PRO A 118 -34.80 5.22 -6.89
CA PRO A 118 -34.00 5.94 -5.91
C PRO A 118 -34.14 7.46 -6.09
N ASP A 119 -34.12 8.21 -4.98
CA ASP A 119 -34.10 9.67 -5.00
C ASP A 119 -32.71 10.19 -4.62
N PHE A 120 -31.92 10.49 -5.66
CA PHE A 120 -30.60 11.09 -5.50
C PHE A 120 -30.59 12.61 -5.60
N ARG A 121 -31.72 13.26 -5.94
CA ARG A 121 -31.76 14.72 -6.13
C ARG A 121 -31.50 15.51 -4.84
N LYS A 122 -31.71 14.86 -3.70
CA LYS A 122 -31.41 15.41 -2.37
C LYS A 122 -29.92 15.54 -2.05
N TYR A 123 -29.03 14.90 -2.81
CA TYR A 123 -27.58 14.97 -2.59
C TYR A 123 -26.92 16.02 -3.50
N PRO A 124 -25.98 16.83 -2.99
CA PRO A 124 -25.30 17.86 -3.80
C PRO A 124 -24.26 17.25 -4.74
N TRP A 125 -24.05 17.91 -5.88
CA TRP A 125 -22.88 17.67 -6.74
C TRP A 125 -21.71 18.52 -6.22
N LEU A 126 -20.77 17.89 -5.52
CA LEU A 126 -19.59 18.56 -4.98
C LEU A 126 -18.65 18.99 -6.12
N PRO A 127 -17.89 20.10 -5.96
CA PRO A 127 -16.83 20.46 -6.90
C PRO A 127 -15.69 19.42 -6.87
N TRP A 128 -14.96 19.30 -7.98
CA TRP A 128 -13.76 18.47 -8.10
C TRP A 128 -12.50 19.22 -7.66
#